data_AF-A0A6S6U7T8-F1
#
_entry.id   AF-A0A6S6U7T8-F1
#
_cell.length_a   1.000
_cell.length_b   1.000
_cell.length_c   1.000
_cell.angle_alpha   90.00
_cell.angle_beta   90.00
_cell.angle_gamma   90.00
#
_symmetry.space_group_name_H-M   'P 1'
#
loop_
_entity.id
_entity.type
_entity.pdbx_description
1 polymer ?
#
loop_
_entity_poly.entity_id
_entity_poly.type
_entity_poly.pdbx_seq_one_letter_code
_entity_poly.pdbx_strand_id
1 'polypeptide(L)'
;MIQFGLVLPLVAGGIASAAWRQYKNRQIHQEHLSLPSPDGNEKSKPKLLSPGSDATFDDVGELYHYQRMSWYTLAFAASGSWFYAPAVWISFPLLGYNTYHFINTIRNSDPSDRKSPMTIFEVIGVVGTLLSGRPVATSLLLLFSFGSRKLLLQAGNISNSISSSRAFNPKLARVWVLREGVEVETAISDLQEDDIIVIHAGDTVAVKGKVIEGTGTIQQFSLRKKMKFVPKQTGDKVFPFTQLESGCLHIQPA
;
A
#
# COMPACT_ATOMS: atom_id res chain seq x y z
N MET A 1 34.54 7.70 -12.65
CA MET A 1 33.82 7.77 -13.94
C MET A 1 32.50 7.05 -13.78
N ILE A 2 31.37 7.77 -13.73
CA ILE A 2 30.04 7.16 -13.73
C ILE A 2 29.88 6.47 -15.09
N GLN A 3 29.81 5.15 -15.13
CA GLN A 3 29.63 4.42 -16.40
C GLN A 3 28.29 4.81 -17.01
N PHE A 4 28.32 5.55 -18.12
CA PHE A 4 27.14 5.99 -18.89
C PHE A 4 26.16 4.83 -19.22
N GLY A 5 26.65 3.59 -19.29
CA GLY A 5 25.82 2.40 -19.48
C GLY A 5 24.81 2.14 -18.36
N LEU A 6 25.04 2.63 -17.13
CA LEU A 6 24.18 2.37 -15.97
C LEU A 6 23.01 3.35 -15.83
N VAL A 7 23.10 4.53 -16.44
CA VAL A 7 22.09 5.60 -16.33
C VAL A 7 20.87 5.28 -17.21
N LEU A 8 21.09 4.69 -18.38
CA LEU A 8 20.05 4.37 -19.36
C LEU A 8 18.96 3.41 -18.83
N PRO A 9 19.28 2.26 -18.19
CA PRO A 9 18.27 1.36 -17.64
C PRO A 9 17.51 1.97 -16.45
N LEU A 10 18.16 2.85 -15.68
CA LEU A 10 17.54 3.54 -14.55
C LEU A 10 16.49 4.55 -15.02
N VAL A 11 16.83 5.35 -16.04
CA VAL A 11 15.91 6.30 -16.67
C VAL A 11 14.78 5.56 -17.39
N ALA A 12 15.08 4.45 -18.08
CA ALA A 12 14.07 3.62 -18.73
C ALA A 12 13.04 3.05 -17.73
N GLY A 13 13.48 2.54 -16.57
CA GLY A 13 12.59 2.08 -15.51
C GLY A 13 11.68 3.19 -14.98
N GLY A 14 12.24 4.39 -14.78
CA GLY A 14 11.47 5.57 -14.39
C GLY A 14 10.41 5.98 -15.43
N ILE A 15 10.78 6.07 -16.71
CA ILE A 15 9.87 6.43 -17.80
C ILE A 15 8.78 5.37 -18.00
N ALA A 16 9.15 4.09 -18.01
CA ALA A 16 8.19 2.99 -18.14
C ALA A 16 7.17 3.00 -17.00
N SER A 17 7.60 3.29 -15.77
CA SER A 17 6.70 3.42 -14.62
C SER A 17 5.74 4.61 -14.74
N ALA A 18 6.23 5.75 -15.25
CA ALA A 18 5.40 6.93 -15.50
C ALA A 18 4.36 6.66 -16.60
N ALA A 19 4.77 5.99 -17.69
CA ALA A 19 3.90 5.63 -18.81
C ALA A 19 2.83 4.60 -18.40
N TRP A 20 3.22 3.55 -17.66
CA TRP A 20 2.29 2.56 -17.12
C TRP A 20 1.23 3.21 -16.22
N ARG A 21 1.64 4.15 -15.38
CA ARG A 21 0.71 4.88 -14.50
C ARG A 21 -0.28 5.72 -15.30
N GLN A 22 0.18 6.40 -16.35
CA GLN A 22 -0.70 7.19 -17.21
C GLN A 22 -1.73 6.31 -17.93
N TYR A 23 -1.32 5.09 -18.32
CA TYR A 23 -2.22 4.09 -18.89
C TYR A 23 -3.28 3.61 -17.88
N LYS A 24 -2.86 3.22 -16.66
CA LYS A 24 -3.78 2.74 -15.61
C LYS A 24 -4.80 3.80 -15.20
N ASN A 25 -4.40 5.06 -15.06
CA ASN A 25 -5.33 6.16 -14.71
C ASN A 25 -6.41 6.38 -15.79
N ARG A 26 -6.11 6.13 -17.06
CA ARG A 26 -7.09 6.23 -18.15
C ARG A 26 -8.14 5.13 -18.09
N GLN A 27 -7.76 3.90 -17.74
CA GLN A 27 -8.71 2.78 -17.58
C GLN A 27 -9.71 3.03 -16.44
N ILE A 28 -9.23 3.49 -15.28
CA ILE A 28 -10.08 3.78 -14.12
C ILE A 28 -11.13 4.87 -14.46
N HIS A 29 -10.77 5.86 -15.27
CA HIS A 29 -11.72 6.88 -15.76
C HIS A 29 -12.76 6.31 -16.74
N GLN A 30 -12.42 5.28 -17.51
CA GLN A 30 -13.36 4.64 -18.44
C GLN A 30 -14.37 3.75 -17.71
N GLU A 31 -13.96 2.97 -16.72
CA GLU A 31 -14.88 2.15 -15.91
C GLU A 31 -15.90 3.00 -15.14
N HIS A 32 -15.48 4.16 -14.62
CA HIS A 32 -16.37 5.07 -13.90
C HIS A 32 -17.45 5.72 -14.79
N LEU A 33 -17.24 5.76 -16.11
CA LEU A 33 -18.18 6.32 -17.07
C LEU A 33 -19.23 5.30 -17.55
N SER A 34 -19.02 4.00 -17.28
CA SER A 34 -19.84 2.89 -17.76
C SER A 34 -20.88 2.36 -16.76
N LEU A 35 -20.91 2.87 -15.52
CA LEU A 35 -21.91 2.45 -14.53
C LEU A 35 -23.25 3.19 -14.77
N PRO A 36 -24.37 2.49 -14.99
CA PRO A 36 -25.68 3.14 -15.05
C PRO A 36 -26.01 3.75 -13.69
N SER A 37 -26.35 5.03 -13.69
CA SER A 37 -26.72 5.76 -12.47
C SER A 37 -28.00 5.15 -11.87
N PRO A 38 -27.99 4.66 -10.63
CA PRO A 38 -29.22 4.25 -9.97
C PRO A 38 -30.00 5.52 -9.58
N ASP A 39 -31.21 5.63 -10.15
CA ASP A 39 -32.33 6.50 -9.77
C ASP A 39 -32.04 7.83 -9.06
N GLY A 40 -32.21 8.92 -9.81
CA GLY A 40 -33.32 9.86 -9.55
C GLY A 40 -33.50 10.48 -8.18
N ASN A 41 -32.46 10.72 -7.37
CA ASN A 41 -32.61 11.58 -6.19
C ASN A 41 -31.38 12.47 -5.96
N GLU A 42 -31.50 13.74 -6.34
CA GLU A 42 -30.40 14.70 -6.51
C GLU A 42 -29.88 15.33 -5.20
N LYS A 43 -30.12 14.71 -4.04
CA LYS A 43 -29.80 15.32 -2.73
C LYS A 43 -29.08 14.39 -1.75
N SER A 44 -28.09 13.67 -2.23
CA SER A 44 -27.02 13.10 -1.39
C SER A 44 -25.92 12.53 -2.27
N LYS A 45 -25.31 13.36 -3.12
CA LYS A 45 -23.97 13.02 -3.63
C LYS A 45 -23.05 13.03 -2.39
N PRO A 46 -22.51 11.90 -1.91
CA PRO A 46 -21.31 12.01 -1.08
C PRO A 46 -20.35 12.84 -1.92
N LYS A 47 -19.77 13.88 -1.31
CA LYS A 47 -18.81 14.77 -1.97
C LYS A 47 -17.72 13.88 -2.56
N LEU A 48 -17.89 13.51 -3.82
CA LEU A 48 -16.90 12.83 -4.63
C LEU A 48 -15.70 13.74 -4.53
N LEU A 49 -14.72 13.33 -3.74
CA LEU A 49 -13.44 14.00 -3.68
C LEU A 49 -13.01 14.10 -5.13
N SER A 50 -12.96 15.32 -5.66
CA SER A 50 -12.46 15.61 -6.98
C SER A 50 -11.18 14.80 -7.20
N PRO A 51 -10.93 14.24 -8.40
CA PRO A 51 -9.67 13.57 -8.70
C PRO A 51 -8.58 14.64 -8.89
N GLY A 52 -8.30 15.40 -7.83
CA GLY A 52 -7.05 16.12 -7.70
C GLY A 52 -5.98 15.06 -7.49
N SER A 53 -4.94 15.08 -8.34
CA SER A 53 -3.50 14.91 -8.06
C SER A 53 -2.95 14.10 -6.87
N ASP A 54 -3.73 13.34 -6.09
CA ASP A 54 -3.48 13.04 -4.68
C ASP A 54 -3.65 11.55 -4.32
N ALA A 55 -3.05 10.63 -5.07
CA ALA A 55 -3.08 9.20 -4.72
C ALA A 55 -1.72 8.55 -4.99
N THR A 56 -0.73 8.86 -4.18
CA THR A 56 0.49 8.05 -4.15
C THR A 56 0.65 7.60 -2.70
N PHE A 57 0.53 6.29 -2.45
CA PHE A 57 0.70 5.68 -1.12
C PHE A 57 -0.39 5.98 -0.08
N ASP A 58 -1.59 6.37 -0.52
CA ASP A 58 -2.73 6.54 0.38
C ASP A 58 -3.44 5.21 0.69
N ASP A 59 -3.22 4.20 -0.15
CA ASP A 59 -3.64 2.83 0.09
C ASP A 59 -2.46 2.04 0.68
N VAL A 60 -2.70 1.45 1.85
CA VAL A 60 -1.76 0.56 2.54
C VAL A 60 -1.24 -0.53 1.58
N GLY A 61 -2.08 -1.00 0.66
CA GLY A 61 -1.75 -2.06 -0.30
C GLY A 61 -0.66 -1.68 -1.30
N GLU A 62 -0.66 -0.45 -1.78
CA GLU A 62 0.38 0.05 -2.66
C GLU A 62 1.73 0.05 -1.95
N LEU A 63 1.78 0.52 -0.70
CA LEU A 63 3.02 0.57 0.07
C LEU A 63 3.62 -0.83 0.31
N TYR A 64 2.78 -1.84 0.58
CA TYR A 64 3.24 -3.24 0.65
C TYR A 64 3.87 -3.72 -0.66
N HIS A 65 3.32 -3.31 -1.81
CA HIS A 65 3.88 -3.67 -3.11
C HIS A 65 5.28 -3.06 -3.30
N TYR A 66 5.46 -1.76 -3.04
CA TYR A 66 6.77 -1.11 -3.17
C TYR A 66 7.80 -1.63 -2.17
N GLN A 67 7.37 -2.01 -0.97
CA GLN A 67 8.27 -2.66 -0.01
C GLN A 67 8.75 -4.02 -0.54
N ARG A 68 7.88 -4.84 -1.13
CA ARG A 68 8.28 -6.11 -1.78
C ARG A 68 9.23 -5.85 -2.95
N MET A 69 8.95 -4.84 -3.77
CA MET A 69 9.87 -4.45 -4.86
C MET A 69 11.22 -4.00 -4.32
N SER A 70 11.27 -3.31 -3.19
CA SER A 70 12.51 -2.91 -2.53
C SER A 70 13.33 -4.12 -2.06
N TRP A 71 12.67 -5.15 -1.50
CA TRP A 71 13.33 -6.41 -1.16
C TRP A 71 13.92 -7.10 -2.38
N TYR A 72 13.18 -7.18 -3.49
CA TYR A 72 13.71 -7.74 -4.74
C TYR A 72 14.91 -6.94 -5.25
N THR A 73 14.85 -5.60 -5.22
CA THR A 73 16.00 -4.78 -5.62
C THR A 73 17.22 -5.02 -4.78
N LEU A 74 17.05 -5.11 -3.46
CA LEU A 74 18.17 -5.37 -2.55
C LEU A 74 18.76 -6.76 -2.82
N ALA A 75 17.92 -7.77 -3.03
CA ALA A 75 18.36 -9.12 -3.32
C ALA A 75 19.18 -9.18 -4.62
N PHE A 76 18.72 -8.58 -5.71
CA PHE A 76 19.47 -8.52 -6.97
C PHE A 76 20.72 -7.64 -6.91
N ALA A 77 20.66 -6.52 -6.19
CA ALA A 77 21.82 -5.64 -6.04
C ALA A 77 22.91 -6.32 -5.19
N ALA A 78 22.54 -6.95 -4.07
CA ALA A 78 23.48 -7.62 -3.17
C ALA A 78 24.05 -8.89 -3.82
N SER A 79 23.20 -9.72 -4.45
CA SER A 79 23.66 -10.92 -5.16
C SER A 79 24.56 -10.56 -6.34
N GLY A 80 24.23 -9.48 -7.05
CA GLY A 80 25.05 -8.99 -8.13
C GLY A 80 26.42 -8.46 -7.69
N SER A 81 26.48 -7.82 -6.51
CA SER A 81 27.74 -7.31 -5.97
C SER A 81 28.66 -8.40 -5.41
N TRP A 82 28.10 -9.51 -4.90
CA TRP A 82 28.87 -10.52 -4.17
C TRP A 82 29.14 -11.80 -4.98
N PHE A 83 28.20 -12.22 -5.82
CA PHE A 83 28.25 -13.52 -6.51
C PHE A 83 28.33 -13.38 -8.03
N TYR A 84 27.61 -12.43 -8.63
CA TYR A 84 27.49 -12.36 -10.10
C TYR A 84 27.37 -10.92 -10.61
N ALA A 85 28.48 -10.30 -10.99
CA ALA A 85 28.53 -8.89 -11.45
C ALA A 85 27.46 -8.52 -12.50
N PRO A 86 27.09 -9.39 -13.46
CA PRO A 86 26.02 -9.05 -14.41
C PRO A 86 24.59 -8.99 -13.81
N ALA A 87 24.30 -9.61 -12.66
CA ALA A 87 22.98 -9.50 -12.01
C ALA A 87 22.68 -8.08 -11.52
N VAL A 88 23.69 -7.24 -11.31
CA VAL A 88 23.50 -5.83 -10.94
C VAL A 88 22.69 -5.08 -12.00
N TRP A 89 22.79 -5.45 -13.27
CA TRP A 89 22.05 -4.82 -14.37
C TRP A 89 20.53 -4.94 -14.22
N ILE A 90 20.04 -6.04 -13.65
CA ILE A 90 18.60 -6.26 -13.37
C ILE A 90 18.12 -5.33 -12.24
N SER A 91 19.01 -4.95 -11.31
CA SER A 91 18.65 -4.07 -10.21
C SER A 91 18.36 -2.64 -10.67
N PHE A 92 19.07 -2.11 -11.67
CA PHE A 92 18.92 -0.72 -12.14
C PHE A 92 17.51 -0.31 -12.60
N PRO A 93 16.80 -1.06 -13.47
CA PRO A 93 15.44 -0.70 -13.86
C PRO A 93 14.48 -0.73 -12.66
N LEU A 94 14.62 -1.70 -11.75
CA LEU A 94 13.83 -1.75 -10.53
C LEU A 94 14.18 -0.61 -9.56
N LEU A 95 15.45 -0.20 -9.51
CA LEU A 95 15.94 0.92 -8.72
C LEU A 95 15.36 2.23 -9.25
N GLY A 96 15.31 2.39 -10.58
CA GLY A 96 14.63 3.49 -11.26
C GLY A 96 13.14 3.55 -10.93
N TYR A 97 12.45 2.40 -10.95
CA TYR A 97 11.05 2.28 -10.53
C TYR A 97 10.84 2.74 -9.08
N ASN A 98 11.63 2.21 -8.13
CA ASN A 98 11.52 2.57 -6.72
C ASN A 98 11.87 4.05 -6.47
N THR A 99 12.88 4.58 -7.15
CA THR A 99 13.33 5.97 -7.01
C THR A 99 12.30 6.95 -7.58
N TYR A 100 11.75 6.65 -8.75
CA TYR A 100 10.66 7.43 -9.34
C TYR A 100 9.47 7.51 -8.39
N HIS A 101 9.07 6.36 -7.83
CA HIS A 101 7.97 6.33 -6.86
C HIS A 101 8.30 7.05 -5.57
N PHE A 102 9.52 6.92 -5.03
CA PHE A 102 9.97 7.66 -3.85
C PHE A 102 9.89 9.17 -4.06
N ILE A 103 10.43 9.69 -5.17
CA ILE A 103 10.39 11.12 -5.50
C ILE A 103 8.95 11.58 -5.68
N ASN A 104 8.13 10.83 -6.42
CA ASN A 104 6.74 11.19 -6.62
C ASN A 104 5.93 11.12 -5.31
N THR A 105 6.32 10.27 -4.36
CA THR A 105 5.75 10.26 -3.00
C THR A 105 6.01 11.60 -2.33
N ILE A 106 7.29 11.98 -2.22
CA ILE A 106 7.69 13.18 -1.50
C ILE A 106 7.07 14.43 -2.14
N ARG A 107 6.99 14.47 -3.48
CA ARG A 107 6.37 15.58 -4.21
C ARG A 107 4.86 15.67 -4.01
N ASN A 108 4.19 14.60 -3.60
CA ASN A 108 2.75 14.58 -3.34
C ASN A 108 2.42 14.50 -1.83
N SER A 109 3.43 14.30 -0.97
CA SER A 109 3.29 14.35 0.48
C SER A 109 2.94 15.74 0.97
N ASP A 110 2.31 15.82 2.15
CA ASP A 110 2.03 17.08 2.82
C ASP A 110 3.33 17.91 3.00
N PRO A 111 3.30 19.24 2.77
CA PRO A 111 4.48 20.09 2.96
C PRO A 111 5.11 19.99 4.35
N SER A 112 4.35 19.63 5.40
CA SER A 112 4.88 19.35 6.74
C SER A 112 5.77 18.11 6.76
N ASP A 113 5.37 17.04 6.05
CA ASP A 113 6.09 15.77 6.00
C ASP A 113 7.38 15.87 5.17
N ARG A 114 7.41 16.75 4.16
CA ARG A 114 8.61 17.05 3.36
C ARG A 114 9.70 17.76 4.15
N LYS A 115 9.33 18.54 5.17
CA LYS A 115 10.26 19.26 6.06
C LYS A 115 10.75 18.40 7.22
N SER A 116 10.24 17.17 7.36
CA SER A 116 10.71 16.24 8.38
C SER A 116 12.22 15.99 8.20
N PRO A 117 13.03 16.08 9.26
CA PRO A 117 14.45 15.76 9.21
C PRO A 117 14.74 14.38 8.60
N MET A 118 13.85 13.41 8.87
CA MET A 118 13.91 12.06 8.31
C MET A 118 13.81 12.08 6.79
N THR A 119 12.81 12.76 6.23
CA THR A 119 12.59 12.84 4.77
C THR A 119 13.76 13.52 4.08
N ILE A 120 14.29 14.59 4.67
CA ILE A 120 15.46 15.30 4.14
C ILE A 120 16.69 14.38 4.12
N PHE A 121 16.94 13.66 5.21
CA PHE A 121 18.01 12.67 5.29
C PHE A 121 17.85 11.57 4.23
N GLU A 122 16.64 11.02 4.05
CA GLU A 122 16.36 10.01 3.03
C GLU A 122 16.63 10.54 1.61
N VAL A 123 16.21 11.76 1.29
CA VAL A 123 16.45 12.37 -0.03
C VAL A 123 17.94 12.55 -0.29
N ILE A 124 18.67 13.14 0.65
CA ILE A 124 20.12 13.36 0.52
C ILE A 124 20.85 12.03 0.41
N GLY A 125 20.48 11.03 1.22
CA GLY A 125 21.06 9.70 1.19
C GLY A 125 20.81 8.97 -0.12
N VAL A 126 19.57 8.98 -0.62
CA VAL A 126 19.22 8.35 -1.90
C VAL A 126 19.95 9.03 -3.05
N VAL A 127 19.96 10.37 -3.12
CA VAL A 127 20.68 11.11 -4.16
C VAL A 127 22.19 10.88 -4.09
N GLY A 128 22.79 10.95 -2.89
CA GLY A 128 24.22 10.76 -2.69
C GLY A 128 24.69 9.34 -3.05
N THR A 129 23.93 8.31 -2.66
CA THR A 129 24.25 6.91 -3.00
C THR A 129 24.06 6.61 -4.49
N LEU A 130 23.05 7.24 -5.11
CA LEU A 130 22.79 7.12 -6.54
C LEU A 130 23.92 7.74 -7.38
N LEU A 131 24.38 8.94 -7.01
CA LEU A 131 25.52 9.60 -7.64
C LEU A 131 26.84 8.84 -7.43
N SER A 132 26.98 8.20 -6.27
CA SER A 132 28.13 7.33 -5.96
C SER A 132 28.13 6.02 -6.76
N GLY A 133 27.04 5.69 -7.46
CA GLY A 133 26.92 4.46 -8.24
C GLY A 133 26.90 3.19 -7.40
N ARG A 134 26.39 3.24 -6.16
CA ARG A 134 26.35 2.09 -5.23
C ARG A 134 24.92 1.54 -5.12
N PRO A 135 24.48 0.63 -6.02
CA PRO A 135 23.08 0.19 -6.08
C PRO A 135 22.61 -0.56 -4.83
N VAL A 136 23.52 -1.28 -4.14
CA VAL A 136 23.23 -1.94 -2.86
C VAL A 136 22.84 -0.92 -1.79
N ALA A 137 23.61 0.16 -1.66
CA ALA A 137 23.35 1.19 -0.66
C ALA A 137 22.04 1.94 -0.93
N THR A 138 21.78 2.28 -2.20
CA THR A 138 20.52 2.94 -2.58
C THR A 138 19.32 2.02 -2.35
N SER A 139 19.41 0.74 -2.69
CA SER A 139 18.33 -0.24 -2.44
C SER A 139 18.03 -0.38 -0.95
N LEU A 140 19.06 -0.38 -0.10
CA LEU A 140 18.90 -0.47 1.35
C LEU A 140 18.20 0.77 1.93
N LEU A 141 18.58 1.97 1.48
CA LEU A 141 17.93 3.22 1.92
C LEU A 141 16.46 3.27 1.50
N LEU A 142 16.16 2.87 0.26
CA LEU A 142 14.78 2.81 -0.23
C LEU A 142 13.95 1.79 0.55
N LEU A 143 14.51 0.60 0.83
CA LEU A 143 13.85 -0.41 1.67
C LEU A 143 13.52 0.14 3.06
N PHE A 144 14.48 0.84 3.69
CA PHE A 144 14.27 1.44 4.99
C PHE A 144 13.20 2.53 4.96
N SER A 145 13.20 3.40 3.95
CA SER A 145 12.20 4.46 3.77
C SER A 145 10.78 3.92 3.59
N PHE A 146 10.58 2.92 2.73
CA PHE A 146 9.25 2.30 2.57
C PHE A 146 8.83 1.52 3.82
N GLY A 147 9.79 0.89 4.52
CA GLY A 147 9.56 0.20 5.78
C GLY A 147 9.11 1.14 6.90
N SER A 148 9.78 2.28 7.08
CA SER A 148 9.45 3.27 8.12
C SER A 148 8.04 3.83 7.92
N ARG A 149 7.67 4.18 6.69
CA ARG A 149 6.32 4.65 6.33
C ARG A 149 5.25 3.60 6.62
N LYS A 150 5.54 2.32 6.37
CA LYS A 150 4.60 1.23 6.65
C LYS A 150 4.37 1.09 8.15
N LEU A 151 5.43 1.17 8.95
CA LEU A 151 5.31 1.15 10.40
C LEU A 151 4.46 2.32 10.91
N LEU A 152 4.63 3.52 10.33
CA LEU A 152 3.81 4.68 10.65
C LEU A 152 2.31 4.45 10.34
N LEU A 153 1.98 3.84 9.19
CA LEU A 153 0.60 3.49 8.87
C LEU A 153 0.02 2.47 9.84
N GLN A 154 0.77 1.40 10.13
CA GLN A 154 0.34 0.37 11.06
C GLN A 154 0.12 0.95 12.46
N ALA A 155 1.04 1.79 12.94
CA ALA A 155 0.90 2.47 14.22
C ALA A 155 -0.33 3.38 14.24
N GLY A 156 -0.61 4.11 13.15
CA GLY A 156 -1.82 4.93 13.03
C GLY A 156 -3.11 4.11 13.06
N ASN A 157 -3.18 3.01 12.31
CA ASN A 157 -4.30 2.08 12.33
C ASN A 157 -4.54 1.50 13.73
N ILE A 158 -3.47 1.03 14.39
CA ILE A 158 -3.53 0.51 15.77
C ILE A 158 -4.03 1.60 16.73
N SER A 159 -3.43 2.79 16.68
CA SER A 159 -3.83 3.91 17.54
C SER A 159 -5.30 4.27 17.37
N ASN A 160 -5.79 4.31 16.12
CA ASN A 160 -7.19 4.61 15.84
C ASN A 160 -8.12 3.48 16.34
N SER A 161 -7.76 2.21 16.10
CA SER A 161 -8.56 1.06 16.56
C SER A 161 -8.71 1.03 18.09
N ILE A 162 -7.66 1.42 18.83
CA ILE A 162 -7.70 1.50 20.29
C ILE A 162 -8.56 2.67 20.77
N SER A 163 -8.52 3.82 20.08
CA SER A 163 -9.30 5.00 20.48
C SER A 163 -10.79 4.88 20.20
N SER A 164 -11.18 4.13 19.15
CA SER A 164 -12.54 4.17 18.61
C SER A 164 -13.53 3.23 19.28
N SER A 165 -13.14 2.03 19.73
CA SER A 165 -14.06 1.13 20.44
C SER A 165 -13.35 -0.14 20.92
N ARG A 166 -13.33 -0.35 22.25
CA ARG A 166 -12.91 -1.59 22.95
C ARG A 166 -11.41 -1.86 22.84
N ALA A 167 -10.75 -2.15 23.95
CA ALA A 167 -9.34 -2.55 23.97
C ALA A 167 -9.15 -3.79 23.08
N PHE A 168 -8.80 -3.57 21.81
CA PHE A 168 -8.55 -4.64 20.86
C PHE A 168 -7.29 -5.36 21.31
N ASN A 169 -7.48 -6.49 21.99
CA ASN A 169 -6.40 -7.36 22.38
C ASN A 169 -6.29 -8.42 21.28
N PRO A 170 -5.29 -8.33 20.37
CA PRO A 170 -5.20 -9.25 19.23
C PRO A 170 -5.12 -10.73 19.66
N LYS A 171 -4.73 -11.01 20.91
CA LYS A 171 -4.71 -12.36 21.49
C LYS A 171 -6.09 -12.91 21.89
N LEU A 172 -7.08 -12.04 22.05
CA LEU A 172 -8.45 -12.39 22.50
C LEU A 172 -9.51 -12.00 21.46
N ALA A 173 -9.10 -11.49 20.30
CA ALA A 173 -10.02 -11.12 19.26
C ALA A 173 -10.64 -12.39 18.65
N ARG A 174 -11.98 -12.38 18.64
CA ARG A 174 -12.82 -13.41 18.03
C ARG A 174 -13.26 -12.91 16.67
N VAL A 175 -13.33 -13.81 15.70
CA VAL A 175 -13.74 -13.54 14.33
C VAL A 175 -14.87 -14.48 13.93
N TRP A 176 -15.77 -14.02 13.08
CA TRP A 176 -16.80 -14.87 12.50
C TRP A 176 -16.20 -15.65 11.33
N VAL A 177 -16.28 -16.97 11.37
CA VAL A 177 -15.83 -17.84 10.28
C VAL A 177 -17.04 -18.55 9.70
N LEU A 178 -17.17 -18.54 8.37
CA LEU A 178 -18.20 -19.27 7.67
C LEU A 178 -17.78 -20.73 7.51
N ARG A 179 -18.41 -21.64 8.28
CA ARG A 179 -18.22 -23.09 8.16
C ARG A 179 -19.55 -23.75 7.86
N GLU A 180 -19.61 -24.57 6.80
CA GLU A 180 -20.83 -25.28 6.40
C GLU A 180 -22.07 -24.38 6.20
N GLY A 181 -21.84 -23.11 5.81
CA GLY A 181 -22.92 -22.13 5.62
C GLY A 181 -23.43 -21.45 6.89
N VAL A 182 -22.79 -21.69 8.04
CA VAL A 182 -23.11 -21.05 9.32
C VAL A 182 -21.94 -20.22 9.81
N GLU A 183 -22.23 -19.02 10.34
CA GLU A 183 -21.22 -18.16 10.97
C GLU A 183 -20.90 -18.67 12.38
N VAL A 184 -19.66 -19.10 12.59
CA VAL A 184 -19.16 -19.60 13.88
C VAL A 184 -18.10 -18.64 14.40
N GLU A 185 -18.31 -18.13 15.61
CA GLU A 185 -17.32 -17.29 16.29
C GLU A 185 -16.11 -18.13 16.71
N THR A 186 -14.94 -17.83 16.14
CA THR A 186 -13.69 -18.58 16.34
C THR A 186 -12.56 -17.64 16.78
N ALA A 187 -11.63 -18.14 17.59
CA ALA A 187 -10.45 -17.38 17.97
C ALA A 187 -9.48 -17.23 16.79
N ILE A 188 -8.76 -16.10 16.70
CA ILE A 188 -7.76 -15.89 15.63
C ILE A 188 -6.68 -16.98 15.61
N SER A 189 -6.37 -17.57 16.77
CA SER A 189 -5.37 -18.65 16.88
C SER A 189 -5.77 -19.95 16.19
N ASP A 190 -7.07 -20.17 15.94
CA ASP A 190 -7.60 -21.40 15.34
C ASP A 190 -8.01 -21.21 13.87
N LEU A 191 -7.70 -20.04 13.29
CA LEU A 191 -7.94 -19.75 11.87
C LEU A 191 -7.03 -20.59 10.97
N GLN A 192 -7.60 -21.17 9.92
CA GLN A 192 -6.85 -21.81 8.83
C GLN A 192 -6.81 -20.92 7.58
N GLU A 193 -5.87 -21.17 6.68
CA GLU A 193 -5.70 -20.37 5.44
C GLU A 193 -6.93 -20.45 4.51
N ASP A 194 -7.69 -21.54 4.57
CA ASP A 194 -8.90 -21.76 3.76
C ASP A 194 -10.20 -21.31 4.45
N ASP A 195 -10.13 -20.80 5.68
CA ASP A 195 -11.31 -20.29 6.39
C ASP A 195 -11.81 -18.97 5.76
N ILE A 196 -13.14 -18.82 5.64
CA ILE A 196 -13.76 -17.58 5.17
C ILE A 196 -14.19 -16.75 6.38
N ILE A 197 -13.61 -15.57 6.54
CA ILE A 197 -13.92 -14.67 7.64
C ILE A 197 -15.03 -13.71 7.22
N VAL A 198 -16.08 -13.63 8.00
CA VAL A 198 -17.17 -12.66 7.83
C VAL A 198 -16.90 -11.45 8.72
N ILE A 199 -17.00 -10.26 8.14
CA ILE A 199 -16.84 -9.00 8.86
C ILE A 199 -18.09 -8.15 8.67
N HIS A 200 -18.72 -7.79 9.78
CA HIS A 200 -19.91 -6.96 9.82
C HIS A 200 -19.56 -5.50 10.10
N ALA A 201 -20.48 -4.59 9.79
CA ALA A 201 -20.31 -3.17 10.09
C ALA A 201 -20.09 -2.95 11.60
N GLY A 202 -19.04 -2.21 11.93
CA GLY A 202 -18.55 -1.98 13.29
C GLY A 202 -17.37 -2.87 13.69
N ASP A 203 -17.14 -3.99 13.01
CA ASP A 203 -16.07 -4.92 13.35
C ASP A 203 -14.71 -4.47 12.82
N THR A 204 -13.66 -4.85 13.56
CA THR A 204 -12.27 -4.59 13.18
C THR A 204 -11.72 -5.78 12.40
N VAL A 205 -11.11 -5.50 11.27
CA VAL A 205 -10.35 -6.47 10.48
C VAL A 205 -9.15 -6.94 11.29
N ALA A 206 -9.20 -8.19 11.73
CA ALA A 206 -8.15 -8.77 12.57
C ALA A 206 -6.93 -9.25 11.78
N VAL A 207 -7.16 -9.81 10.59
CA VAL A 207 -6.13 -10.40 9.74
C VAL A 207 -6.10 -9.76 8.37
N LYS A 208 -4.93 -9.83 7.73
CA LYS A 208 -4.80 -9.43 6.33
C LYS A 208 -5.48 -10.47 5.45
N GLY A 209 -6.18 -10.01 4.42
CA GLY A 209 -6.86 -10.92 3.50
C GLY A 209 -7.32 -10.24 2.22
N LYS A 210 -8.07 -10.99 1.42
CA LYS A 210 -8.70 -10.54 0.18
C LYS A 210 -10.21 -10.75 0.28
N VAL A 211 -10.99 -9.75 -0.14
CA VAL A 211 -12.45 -9.86 -0.23
C VAL A 211 -12.81 -10.84 -1.32
N ILE A 212 -13.54 -11.90 -0.96
CA ILE A 212 -14.08 -12.89 -1.90
C ILE A 212 -15.53 -12.59 -2.27
N GLU A 213 -16.27 -11.94 -1.37
CA GLU A 213 -17.67 -11.58 -1.59
C GLU A 213 -18.06 -10.40 -0.70
N GLY A 214 -19.05 -9.62 -1.15
CA GLY A 214 -19.60 -8.50 -0.40
C GLY A 214 -19.05 -7.14 -0.83
N THR A 215 -19.64 -6.09 -0.25
CA THR A 215 -19.22 -4.71 -0.47
C THR A 215 -19.36 -3.93 0.83
N GLY A 216 -18.46 -2.99 1.04
CA GLY A 216 -18.48 -2.19 2.26
C GLY A 216 -17.47 -1.06 2.24
N THR A 217 -17.48 -0.24 3.28
CA THR A 217 -16.54 0.88 3.43
C THR A 217 -15.67 0.68 4.65
N ILE A 218 -14.36 0.63 4.45
CA ILE A 218 -13.39 0.44 5.54
C ILE A 218 -12.77 1.78 5.93
N GLN A 219 -12.70 2.04 7.23
CA GLN A 219 -11.93 3.12 7.83
C GLN A 219 -10.46 2.69 8.01
N GLN A 220 -9.53 3.39 7.35
CA GLN A 220 -8.10 3.13 7.44
C GLN A 220 -7.28 4.43 7.56
N PHE A 221 -6.14 4.36 8.24
CA PHE A 221 -5.21 5.47 8.41
C PHE A 221 -4.38 5.69 7.14
N SER A 222 -4.15 6.96 6.82
CA SER A 222 -3.38 7.42 5.67
C SER A 222 -2.00 7.93 6.09
N LEU A 223 -1.02 7.89 5.16
CA LEU A 223 0.28 8.54 5.34
C LEU A 223 0.17 10.04 5.60
N ARG A 224 -0.94 10.67 5.21
CA ARG A 224 -1.24 12.08 5.52
C ARG A 224 -1.69 12.30 6.95
N LYS A 225 -1.56 11.30 7.81
CA LYS A 225 -1.95 11.33 9.23
C LYS A 225 -3.43 11.65 9.42
N LYS A 226 -4.28 11.12 8.53
CA LYS A 226 -5.74 11.31 8.55
C LYS A 226 -6.43 9.97 8.34
N MET A 227 -7.60 9.79 8.96
CA MET A 227 -8.46 8.66 8.64
C MET A 227 -9.13 8.86 7.28
N LYS A 228 -9.27 7.77 6.54
CA LYS A 228 -9.97 7.74 5.26
C LYS A 228 -10.94 6.57 5.22
N PHE A 229 -12.08 6.81 4.58
CA PHE A 229 -13.06 5.80 4.25
C PHE A 229 -12.77 5.31 2.83
N VAL A 230 -12.48 4.02 2.71
CA VAL A 230 -12.13 3.39 1.44
C VAL A 230 -13.18 2.33 1.12
N PRO A 231 -13.93 2.50 0.01
CA PRO A 231 -14.85 1.46 -0.44
C PRO A 231 -14.06 0.21 -0.84
N LYS A 232 -14.61 -0.95 -0.52
CA LYS A 232 -14.05 -2.27 -0.81
C LYS A 232 -15.11 -3.12 -1.49
N GLN A 233 -14.68 -3.84 -2.51
CA GLN A 233 -15.50 -4.78 -3.27
C GLN A 233 -14.77 -6.12 -3.44
N THR A 234 -15.48 -7.12 -3.95
CA THR A 234 -14.90 -8.41 -4.31
C THR A 234 -13.63 -8.25 -5.14
N GLY A 235 -12.54 -8.88 -4.69
CA GLY A 235 -11.22 -8.77 -5.31
C GLY A 235 -10.25 -7.86 -4.56
N ASP A 236 -10.75 -6.94 -3.74
CA ASP A 236 -9.91 -5.98 -3.03
C ASP A 236 -9.18 -6.59 -1.83
N LYS A 237 -8.07 -5.95 -1.46
CA LYS A 237 -7.31 -6.31 -0.27
C LYS A 237 -7.79 -5.54 0.94
N VAL A 238 -7.86 -6.22 2.07
CA VAL A 238 -8.13 -5.65 3.39
C VAL A 238 -6.89 -5.75 4.27
N PHE A 239 -6.77 -4.82 5.22
CA PHE A 239 -5.60 -4.70 6.08
C PHE A 239 -6.00 -4.84 7.54
N PRO A 240 -5.13 -5.44 8.37
CA PRO A 240 -5.41 -5.59 9.79
C PRO A 240 -5.48 -4.21 10.48
N PHE A 241 -6.20 -4.17 11.60
CA PHE A 241 -6.44 -2.95 12.41
C PHE A 241 -7.18 -1.84 11.64
N THR A 242 -7.95 -2.22 10.63
CA THR A 242 -8.90 -1.34 9.95
C THR A 242 -10.31 -1.71 10.38
N GLN A 243 -11.26 -0.77 10.36
CA GLN A 243 -12.62 -1.01 10.84
C GLN A 243 -13.60 -0.96 9.66
N LEU A 244 -14.51 -1.93 9.57
CA LEU A 244 -15.61 -1.86 8.61
C LEU A 244 -16.67 -0.91 9.16
N GLU A 245 -17.03 0.13 8.41
CA GLU A 245 -18.00 1.15 8.84
C GLU A 245 -19.41 0.84 8.33
N SER A 246 -19.50 0.27 7.13
CA SER A 246 -20.77 -0.08 6.51
C SER A 246 -20.61 -1.27 5.57
N GLY A 247 -21.67 -2.05 5.44
CA GLY A 247 -21.72 -3.24 4.59
C GLY A 247 -21.30 -4.52 5.32
N CYS A 248 -21.02 -5.56 4.54
CA CYS A 248 -20.55 -6.86 4.99
C CYS A 248 -19.51 -7.38 3.99
N LEU A 249 -18.41 -7.94 4.51
CA LEU A 249 -17.32 -8.46 3.70
C LEU A 249 -16.99 -9.89 4.10
N HIS A 250 -16.91 -10.78 3.11
CA HIS A 250 -16.33 -12.10 3.23
C HIS A 250 -14.87 -12.04 2.79
N ILE A 251 -13.95 -12.42 3.66
CA ILE A 251 -12.51 -12.25 3.48
C ILE A 251 -11.82 -13.59 3.62
N GLN A 252 -10.96 -13.92 2.66
CA GLN A 252 -10.04 -15.03 2.76
C GLN A 252 -8.68 -14.53 3.30
N PRO A 253 -8.13 -15.15 4.36
CA PRO A 253 -6.79 -14.87 4.88
C PRO A 253 -5.70 -15.01 3.79
N ALA A 254 -4.63 -14.22 3.89
CA ALA A 254 -3.54 -14.18 2.88
C ALA A 254 -2.14 -13.92 3.47
#